data_AF-A0A975ZD65-F1
#
_entry.id   AF-A0A975ZD65-F1
#
_cell.length_a   1.000
_cell.length_b   1.000
_cell.length_c   1.000
_cell.angle_alpha   90.00
_cell.angle_beta   90.00
_cell.angle_gamma   90.00
#
_symmetry.space_group_name_H-M   'P 1'
#
loop_
_entity.id
_entity.type
_entity.pdbx_description
1 polymer ?
#
loop_
_entity_poly.entity_id
_entity_poly.type
_entity_poly.pdbx_seq_one_letter_code
_entity_poly.pdbx_strand_id
1 'polypeptide(L)'
;MNSKAILAIAAFAALAGTAARADDITVDNTPFNSVKTRAEVQAELTQFQKSGVNPWSIRYNQLAGFQSTKSRAQVQAEYVTERNQVAALTAEDSGSAYLTQVAASRQVGTTLAGTPVNGQ
;
A
#
# COMPACT_ATOMS: atom_id res chain seq x y z
N MET A 1 -14.30 -30.08 -40.98
CA MET A 1 -12.85 -30.00 -40.69
C MET A 1 -12.26 -31.40 -40.76
N ASN A 2 -11.19 -31.61 -41.54
CA ASN A 2 -10.58 -32.93 -41.70
C ASN A 2 -9.86 -33.33 -40.40
N SER A 3 -10.19 -34.50 -39.86
CA SER A 3 -9.60 -35.06 -38.62
C SER A 3 -8.06 -35.10 -38.64
N LYS A 4 -7.46 -35.21 -39.82
CA LYS A 4 -6.01 -35.11 -40.05
C LYS A 4 -5.44 -33.74 -39.72
N ALA A 5 -6.17 -32.66 -40.01
CA ALA A 5 -5.76 -31.29 -39.71
C ALA A 5 -5.82 -31.02 -38.20
N ILE A 6 -6.81 -31.57 -37.50
CA ILE A 6 -6.92 -31.45 -36.04
C ILE A 6 -5.76 -32.17 -35.35
N LEU A 7 -5.41 -33.38 -35.81
CA LEU A 7 -4.28 -34.14 -35.26
C LEU A 7 -2.93 -33.44 -35.50
N ALA A 8 -2.74 -32.85 -36.68
CA ALA A 8 -1.52 -32.11 -37.01
C ALA A 8 -1.35 -30.85 -36.13
N ILE A 9 -2.43 -30.12 -35.86
CA ILE A 9 -2.42 -28.93 -34.99
C ILE A 9 -2.15 -29.34 -33.54
N ALA A 10 -2.77 -30.41 -33.05
CA ALA A 10 -2.55 -30.91 -31.70
C ALA A 10 -1.11 -31.41 -31.49
N ALA A 11 -0.53 -32.09 -32.48
CA ALA A 11 0.87 -32.54 -32.43
C ALA A 11 1.85 -31.36 -32.42
N PHE A 12 1.59 -30.32 -33.22
CA PHE A 12 2.43 -29.12 -33.26
C PHE A 12 2.36 -28.32 -31.94
N ALA A 13 1.17 -28.21 -31.34
CA ALA A 13 0.98 -27.57 -30.03
C ALA A 13 1.66 -28.36 -28.88
N ALA A 14 1.67 -29.69 -28.95
CA ALA A 14 2.35 -30.54 -27.97
C ALA A 14 3.88 -30.45 -28.04
N LEU A 15 4.47 -30.33 -29.24
CA LEU A 15 5.91 -30.11 -29.40
C LEU A 15 6.34 -28.68 -29.04
N ALA A 16 5.51 -27.67 -29.29
CA ALA A 16 5.82 -26.29 -28.92
C ALA A 16 5.78 -26.05 -27.40
N GLY A 17 5.07 -26.89 -26.64
CA GLY A 17 4.93 -26.80 -25.18
C GLY A 17 6.09 -27.39 -24.37
N THR A 18 7.12 -27.99 -25.00
CA THR A 18 8.24 -28.60 -24.27
C THR A 18 9.35 -27.61 -23.90
N ALA A 19 9.36 -26.39 -24.46
CA ALA A 19 10.40 -25.39 -24.20
C ALA A 19 10.19 -24.56 -22.91
N ALA A 20 9.06 -24.76 -22.20
CA ALA A 20 8.74 -24.07 -20.96
C ALA A 20 8.81 -24.99 -19.73
N ARG A 21 9.77 -25.93 -19.71
CA ARG A 21 10.17 -26.61 -18.48
C ARG A 21 11.12 -25.67 -17.75
N ALA A 22 10.89 -25.43 -16.46
CA ALA A 22 11.89 -24.78 -15.63
C ALA A 22 13.21 -25.55 -15.81
N ASP A 23 14.26 -24.85 -16.22
CA ASP A 23 15.60 -25.44 -16.39
C ASP A 23 16.06 -26.09 -15.09
N ASP A 24 16.97 -27.06 -15.20
CA ASP A 24 17.62 -27.68 -14.04
C ASP A 24 18.27 -26.61 -13.15
N ILE A 25 18.32 -26.83 -11.83
CA ILE A 25 18.88 -25.85 -10.91
C ILE A 25 20.38 -25.72 -11.21
N THR A 26 20.77 -24.61 -11.83
CA THR A 26 22.19 -24.34 -12.05
C THR A 26 22.81 -24.04 -10.69
N VAL A 27 23.52 -25.01 -10.11
CA VAL A 27 24.23 -24.84 -8.84
C VAL A 27 25.37 -23.86 -9.08
N ASP A 28 25.28 -22.69 -8.46
CA ASP A 28 26.40 -21.76 -8.39
C ASP A 28 27.49 -22.37 -7.51
N ASN A 29 28.60 -22.75 -8.13
CA ASN A 29 29.76 -23.34 -7.47
C ASN A 29 30.82 -22.29 -7.08
N THR A 30 30.52 -20.99 -7.21
CA THR A 30 31.46 -19.95 -6.82
C THR A 30 31.68 -19.96 -5.30
N PRO A 31 32.94 -20.07 -4.82
CA PRO A 31 33.20 -20.01 -3.40
C PRO A 31 32.83 -18.62 -2.84
N PHE A 32 31.97 -18.59 -1.83
CA PHE A 32 31.68 -17.36 -1.11
C PHE A 32 32.91 -16.94 -0.28
N ASN A 33 33.52 -15.83 -0.67
CA ASN A 33 34.61 -15.21 0.07
C ASN A 33 34.10 -13.94 0.75
N SER A 34 33.85 -14.01 2.06
CA SER A 34 33.47 -12.82 2.84
C SER A 34 34.63 -11.84 2.90
N VAL A 35 34.39 -10.60 2.48
CA VAL A 35 35.33 -9.47 2.68
C VAL A 35 35.27 -8.92 4.12
N LYS A 36 34.25 -9.31 4.90
CA LYS A 36 34.05 -8.89 6.29
C LYS A 36 34.48 -9.98 7.25
N THR A 37 35.06 -9.56 8.37
CA THR A 37 35.33 -10.40 9.53
C THR A 37 34.02 -10.85 10.19
N ARG A 38 34.10 -11.93 10.98
CA ARG A 38 32.94 -12.42 11.74
C ARG A 38 32.38 -11.38 12.71
N ALA A 39 33.24 -10.57 13.32
CA ALA A 39 32.83 -9.51 14.24
C ALA A 39 32.00 -8.44 13.52
N GLU A 40 32.41 -8.03 12.33
CA GLU A 40 31.67 -7.07 11.49
C GLU A 40 30.30 -7.63 11.08
N VAL A 41 30.23 -8.89 10.64
CA VAL A 41 28.94 -9.52 10.27
C VAL A 41 27.99 -9.59 11.47
N GLN A 42 28.49 -9.92 12.67
CA GLN A 42 27.68 -9.93 13.88
C GLN A 42 27.19 -8.52 14.28
N ALA A 43 28.02 -7.50 14.09
CA ALA A 43 27.64 -6.11 14.32
C ALA A 43 26.51 -5.69 13.37
N GLU A 44 26.61 -6.04 12.09
CA GLU A 44 25.58 -5.75 11.09
C GLU A 44 24.27 -6.48 11.37
N LEU A 45 24.35 -7.75 11.77
CA LEU A 45 23.17 -8.51 12.17
C LEU A 45 22.48 -7.86 13.37
N THR A 46 23.25 -7.42 14.37
CA THR A 46 22.72 -6.73 15.55
C THR A 46 22.07 -5.39 15.18
N GLN A 47 22.69 -4.62 14.28
CA GLN A 47 22.12 -3.38 13.77
C GLN A 47 20.83 -3.62 12.98
N PHE A 48 20.81 -4.64 12.13
CA PHE A 48 19.64 -5.04 11.36
C PHE A 48 18.48 -5.43 12.28
N GLN A 49 18.73 -6.22 13.32
CA GLN A 49 17.71 -6.59 14.31
C GLN A 49 17.11 -5.37 15.02
N LYS A 50 17.91 -4.35 15.31
CA LYS A 50 17.44 -3.10 15.92
C LYS A 50 16.63 -2.22 14.96
N SER A 51 16.82 -2.37 13.65
CA SER A 51 16.12 -1.56 12.65
C SER A 51 14.62 -1.85 12.55
N GLY A 52 14.15 -3.00 13.06
CA GLY A 52 12.75 -3.41 12.98
C GLY A 52 12.26 -3.73 11.56
N VAL A 53 13.17 -3.79 10.57
CA VAL A 53 12.85 -4.13 9.18
C VAL A 53 12.60 -5.64 9.07
N ASN A 54 11.47 -6.01 8.46
CA ASN A 54 11.19 -7.40 8.12
C ASN A 54 11.85 -7.75 6.77
N PRO A 55 12.89 -8.59 6.74
CA PRO A 55 13.59 -8.94 5.49
C PRO A 55 12.72 -9.76 4.52
N TRP A 56 11.65 -10.37 5.01
CA TRP A 56 10.72 -11.19 4.23
C TRP A 56 9.48 -10.41 3.80
N SER A 57 9.42 -9.10 4.08
CA SER A 57 8.27 -8.30 3.66
C SER A 57 8.31 -8.07 2.15
N ILE A 58 7.29 -8.56 1.46
CA ILE A 58 7.03 -8.21 0.06
C ILE A 58 6.25 -6.89 -0.09
N ARG A 59 5.94 -6.21 1.02
CA ARG A 59 5.17 -4.95 1.05
C ARG A 59 5.98 -3.82 1.68
N TYR A 60 5.84 -2.63 1.11
CA TYR A 60 6.42 -1.41 1.66
C TYR A 60 5.67 -0.98 2.93
N ASN A 61 6.42 -0.72 4.01
CA ASN A 61 5.85 -0.17 5.24
C ASN A 61 5.81 1.36 5.14
N GLN A 62 4.65 1.91 4.78
CA GLN A 62 4.43 3.36 4.68
C GLN A 62 4.61 4.10 6.01
N LEU A 63 4.50 3.39 7.14
CA LEU A 63 4.64 3.96 8.48
C LEU A 63 6.03 3.73 9.08
N ALA A 64 7.02 3.24 8.32
CA ALA A 64 8.35 2.93 8.84
C ALA A 64 9.05 4.12 9.51
N GLY A 65 8.80 5.34 9.00
CA GLY A 65 9.32 6.58 9.57
C GLY A 65 8.28 7.41 10.32
N PHE A 66 7.06 6.90 10.53
CA PHE A 66 6.00 7.67 11.15
C PHE A 66 6.29 7.88 12.64
N GLN A 67 6.31 9.14 13.06
CA GLN A 67 6.41 9.54 14.45
C GLN A 67 5.25 10.48 14.77
N SER A 68 4.40 10.10 15.73
CA SER A 68 3.31 10.96 16.17
C SER A 68 3.86 12.16 16.93
N THR A 69 3.42 13.35 16.58
CA THR A 69 3.68 14.59 17.34
C THR A 69 2.73 14.74 18.54
N LYS A 70 1.65 13.95 18.59
CA LYS A 70 0.65 13.97 19.67
C LYS A 70 0.84 12.81 20.63
N SER A 71 0.59 13.07 21.91
CA SER A 71 0.49 12.02 22.92
C SER A 71 -0.79 11.20 22.74
N ARG A 72 -0.80 9.99 23.30
CA ARG A 72 -1.99 9.14 23.28
C ARG A 72 -3.21 9.82 23.89
N ALA A 73 -3.03 10.55 24.99
CA ALA A 73 -4.11 11.26 25.66
C ALA A 73 -4.69 12.38 24.78
N GLN A 74 -3.85 13.10 24.05
CA GLN A 74 -4.29 14.13 23.10
C GLN A 74 -5.10 13.52 21.95
N VAL A 75 -4.61 12.44 21.34
CA VAL A 75 -5.34 11.75 20.26
C VAL A 75 -6.71 11.25 20.74
N GLN A 76 -6.78 10.70 21.96
CA GLN A 76 -8.05 10.25 22.53
C GLN A 76 -9.01 11.41 22.79
N ALA A 77 -8.52 12.52 23.34
CA ALA A 77 -9.33 13.71 23.60
C ALA A 77 -9.90 14.30 22.28
N GLU A 78 -9.07 14.38 21.24
CA GLU A 78 -9.49 14.82 19.90
C GLU A 78 -10.55 13.87 19.32
N TYR A 79 -10.32 12.56 19.38
CA TYR A 79 -11.29 11.58 18.91
C TYR A 79 -12.63 11.68 19.64
N VAL A 80 -12.64 11.89 20.96
CA VAL A 80 -13.88 12.09 21.73
C VAL A 80 -14.59 13.36 21.27
N THR A 81 -13.84 14.45 21.05
CA THR A 81 -14.37 15.74 20.58
C THR A 81 -14.97 15.61 19.18
N GLU A 82 -14.31 14.89 18.29
CA GLU A 82 -14.69 14.76 16.87
C GLU A 82 -15.53 13.50 16.59
N ARG A 83 -15.94 12.75 17.63
CA ARG A 83 -16.57 11.43 17.47
C ARG A 83 -17.78 11.45 16.53
N ASN A 84 -18.62 12.47 16.64
CA ASN A 84 -19.82 12.61 15.81
C ASN A 84 -19.46 12.86 14.34
N GLN A 85 -18.41 13.64 14.08
CA GLN A 85 -17.90 13.87 12.74
C GLN A 85 -17.32 12.58 12.15
N VAL A 86 -16.50 11.85 12.92
CA VAL A 86 -15.94 10.56 12.48
C VAL A 86 -17.07 9.60 12.15
N ALA A 87 -18.05 9.43 13.06
CA ALA A 87 -19.19 8.56 12.84
C ALA A 87 -19.95 8.91 11.55
N ALA A 88 -20.17 10.19 11.28
CA ALA A 88 -20.84 10.63 10.07
C ALA A 88 -20.01 10.35 8.80
N LEU A 89 -18.70 10.65 8.81
CA LEU A 89 -17.80 10.42 7.67
C LEU A 89 -17.61 8.93 7.36
N THR A 90 -17.76 8.06 8.35
CA THR A 90 -17.69 6.59 8.18
C THR A 90 -19.05 5.93 7.97
N ALA A 91 -20.15 6.70 7.96
CA ALA A 91 -21.48 6.18 7.69
C ALA A 91 -21.64 5.83 6.19
N GLU A 92 -22.76 5.17 5.85
CA GLU A 92 -23.07 4.73 4.49
C GLU A 92 -23.01 5.88 3.46
N ASP A 93 -23.48 7.06 3.86
CA ASP A 93 -23.49 8.28 3.05
C ASP A 93 -22.13 9.01 3.01
N SER A 94 -21.07 8.41 3.57
CA SER A 94 -19.71 8.99 3.62
C SER A 94 -19.65 10.43 4.15
N GLY A 95 -20.62 10.77 5.02
CA GLY A 95 -20.79 12.09 5.63
C GLY A 95 -21.36 13.17 4.72
N SER A 96 -21.95 12.84 3.57
CA SER A 96 -22.50 13.87 2.66
C SER A 96 -23.56 14.74 3.35
N ALA A 97 -24.52 14.13 4.06
CA ALA A 97 -25.51 14.85 4.85
C ALA A 97 -24.89 15.72 5.96
N TYR A 98 -23.88 15.19 6.66
CA TYR A 98 -23.17 15.93 7.72
C TYR A 98 -22.43 17.14 7.16
N LEU A 99 -21.73 16.99 6.03
CA LEU A 99 -21.01 18.07 5.38
C LEU A 99 -21.95 19.13 4.83
N THR A 100 -23.12 18.75 4.28
CA THR A 100 -24.17 19.70 3.88
C THR A 100 -24.67 20.50 5.09
N GLN A 101 -24.91 19.86 6.23
CA GLN A 101 -25.33 20.54 7.45
C GLN A 101 -24.23 21.48 8.01
N VAL A 102 -22.97 21.05 8.00
CA VAL A 102 -21.84 21.89 8.41
C VAL A 102 -21.64 23.06 7.44
N ALA A 103 -21.79 22.85 6.14
CA ALA A 103 -21.72 23.91 5.14
C ALA A 103 -22.88 24.90 5.27
N ALA A 104 -24.10 24.44 5.57
CA ALA A 104 -25.25 25.31 5.80
C ALA A 104 -25.12 26.15 7.08
N SER A 105 -24.50 25.60 8.14
CA SER A 105 -24.24 26.32 9.39
C SER A 105 -23.04 27.27 9.30
N ARG A 106 -22.05 26.96 8.44
CA ARG A 106 -21.02 27.91 8.00
C ARG A 106 -21.60 28.77 6.87
N GLN A 107 -22.45 29.75 7.19
CA GLN A 107 -22.79 30.82 6.24
C GLN A 107 -21.54 31.64 5.89
N VAL A 108 -20.65 31.06 5.09
CA VAL A 108 -19.66 31.78 4.29
C VAL A 108 -20.47 32.31 3.12
N GLY A 109 -20.58 33.64 3.02
CA GLY A 109 -21.19 34.31 1.88
C GLY A 109 -20.63 33.68 0.61
N THR A 110 -21.48 32.93 -0.09
CA THR A 110 -21.11 32.19 -1.28
C THR A 110 -20.90 33.20 -2.40
N THR A 111 -19.67 33.69 -2.55
CA THR A 111 -19.25 34.36 -3.78
C THR A 111 -19.14 33.29 -4.85
N LEU A 112 -20.26 32.97 -5.49
CA LEU A 112 -20.28 32.19 -6.72
C LEU A 112 -19.91 33.14 -7.86
N ALA A 113 -18.68 33.03 -8.36
CA ALA A 113 -18.19 33.74 -9.54
C ALA A 113 -18.52 35.26 -9.57
N GLY A 114 -17.94 36.03 -8.65
CA GLY A 114 -17.71 37.46 -8.89
C GLY A 114 -18.89 38.42 -8.71
N THR A 115 -19.93 38.12 -7.94
CA THR A 115 -20.85 39.18 -7.47
C THR A 115 -21.39 38.89 -6.07
N PRO A 116 -21.25 39.84 -5.12
CA PRO A 116 -21.88 39.70 -3.81
C PRO A 116 -23.40 39.87 -3.91
N VAL A 117 -24.15 38.95 -3.32
CA VAL A 117 -25.59 39.08 -3.12
C VAL A 117 -25.82 40.01 -1.93
N ASN A 118 -25.66 41.30 -2.15
CA ASN A 118 -26.22 42.38 -1.35
C ASN A 118 -26.46 43.56 -2.28
N GLY A 119 -27.52 43.44 -3.06
CA GLY A 119 -28.09 44.48 -3.89
C GLY A 119 -29.60 44.34 -3.83
N GLN A 120 -30.19 45.14 -2.93
CA GLN A 120 -31.62 45.36 -2.65
C GLN A 120 -32.24 44.48 -1.56
#